data_AF-A0A0G4AYH2-F1
#
_entry.id   AF-A0A0G4AYH2-F1
#
_cell.length_a   1.000
_cell.length_b   1.000
_cell.length_c   1.000
_cell.angle_alpha   90.00
_cell.angle_beta   90.00
_cell.angle_gamma   90.00
#
_symmetry.space_group_name_H-M   'P 1'
#
loop_
_entity.id
_entity.type
_entity.pdbx_description
1 polymer ?
#
loop_
_entity_poly.entity_id
_entity_poly.type
_entity_poly.pdbx_seq_one_letter_code
_entity_poly.pdbx_strand_id
1 'polypeptide(L)'
;MFRKLVSNLAFSPALITQVGFYARRLRQEEITRRLTVLFVVLAVVVQSLAVFSPPESANASSEQDLIRGGVQNIEDLLLRYDNNSDDLKDIYTAAGITRDEIVASHYSSVSAQDNIYLMSRYGQFSSDDGEVSFTYKRSAGGEANRYLSPLALSQATTKNNAQSLPAWIGQSKQSGWFAIVKSSAGLAVREVPPTLTINPIDTAVQKQLTITNVSQNSDGTTTKALPRDKLSYQLQATNTTKAPIVAPFTIRLADTLEYTTLVDAGAATFDKDTHALTWPTVSLAPGETQTRTFVVELMTTLPTTATGKSDKASFDCILSSTYGVNRQVPVDCPAIKAIESVTSELPTTGIFINVVFSVVVFITAVYFYARTRQMKQEIRLIRHNINTGII
;
A
#
# COMPACT_ATOMS: atom_id res chain seq x y z
N MET A 1 45.70 -35.51 -10.06
CA MET A 1 45.44 -36.88 -9.57
C MET A 1 44.95 -37.83 -10.65
N PHE A 2 43.95 -37.45 -11.47
CA PHE A 2 43.35 -38.34 -12.48
C PHE A 2 44.33 -38.86 -13.55
N ARG A 3 45.23 -38.00 -14.05
CA ARG A 3 46.31 -38.38 -14.98
C ARG A 3 47.21 -39.51 -14.46
N LYS A 4 47.44 -39.55 -13.13
CA LYS A 4 48.24 -40.57 -12.41
C LYS A 4 47.51 -41.91 -12.25
N LEU A 5 46.17 -41.88 -12.26
CA LEU A 5 45.30 -43.05 -12.16
C LEU A 5 45.19 -43.75 -13.52
N VAL A 6 45.09 -42.96 -14.61
CA VAL A 6 45.01 -43.46 -15.99
C VAL A 6 46.36 -44.03 -16.49
N SER A 7 47.49 -43.45 -16.08
CA SER A 7 48.82 -43.93 -16.52
C SER A 7 49.23 -45.29 -15.93
N ASN A 8 48.57 -45.76 -14.86
CA ASN A 8 48.88 -47.02 -14.19
C ASN A 8 47.82 -48.11 -14.42
N LEU A 9 46.80 -47.84 -15.25
CA LEU A 9 45.68 -48.77 -15.49
C LEU A 9 46.14 -50.08 -16.17
N ALA A 10 47.18 -50.01 -17.00
CA ALA A 10 47.77 -51.17 -17.67
C ALA A 10 48.46 -52.17 -16.72
N PHE A 11 48.78 -51.75 -15.48
CA PHE A 11 49.60 -52.53 -14.55
C PHE A 11 48.82 -53.16 -13.38
N SER A 12 47.50 -52.96 -13.27
CA SER A 12 46.70 -53.52 -12.16
C SER A 12 45.21 -53.68 -12.49
N PRO A 13 44.68 -54.93 -12.60
CA PRO A 13 43.26 -55.21 -12.84
C PRO A 13 42.31 -54.65 -11.77
N ALA A 14 42.82 -54.33 -10.58
CA ALA A 14 42.04 -53.76 -9.48
C ALA A 14 41.60 -52.30 -9.70
N LEU A 15 42.10 -51.63 -10.75
CA LEU A 15 41.69 -50.26 -11.11
C LEU A 15 40.36 -50.23 -11.89
N ILE A 16 39.93 -51.33 -12.50
CA ILE A 16 38.68 -51.43 -13.27
C ILE A 16 37.44 -51.25 -12.36
N THR A 17 37.48 -51.79 -11.15
CA THR A 17 36.43 -51.60 -10.13
C THR A 17 36.37 -50.15 -9.64
N GLN A 18 37.51 -49.44 -9.56
CA GLN A 18 37.55 -48.01 -9.22
C GLN A 18 36.98 -47.13 -10.33
N VAL A 19 37.19 -47.47 -11.60
CA VAL A 19 36.59 -46.76 -12.75
C VAL A 19 35.07 -46.94 -12.78
N GLY A 20 34.57 -48.14 -12.47
CA GLY A 20 33.12 -48.39 -12.35
C GLY A 20 32.45 -47.60 -11.22
N PHE A 21 33.14 -47.45 -10.08
CA PHE A 21 32.70 -46.61 -8.96
C PHE A 21 32.66 -45.12 -9.36
N TYR A 22 33.68 -44.66 -10.10
CA TYR A 22 33.75 -43.29 -10.61
C TYR A 22 32.63 -42.98 -11.62
N ALA A 23 32.32 -43.92 -12.52
CA ALA A 23 31.22 -43.76 -13.49
C ALA A 23 29.83 -43.71 -12.85
N ARG A 24 29.57 -44.53 -11.81
CA ARG A 24 28.31 -44.47 -11.04
C ARG A 24 28.17 -43.17 -10.27
N ARG A 25 29.24 -42.72 -9.62
CA ARG A 25 29.28 -41.43 -8.91
C ARG A 25 29.06 -40.26 -9.86
N LEU A 26 29.69 -40.27 -11.04
CA LEU A 26 29.48 -39.26 -12.09
C LEU A 26 28.00 -39.18 -12.52
N ARG A 27 27.30 -40.31 -12.61
CA ARG A 27 25.88 -40.37 -12.99
C ARG A 27 24.96 -39.79 -11.90
N GLN A 28 25.28 -40.03 -10.62
CA GLN A 28 24.57 -39.43 -9.49
C GLN A 28 24.84 -37.92 -9.36
N GLU A 29 26.07 -37.47 -9.61
CA GLU A 29 26.44 -36.06 -9.63
C GLU A 29 25.80 -35.30 -10.81
N GLU A 30 25.54 -35.97 -11.95
CA GLU A 30 24.84 -35.36 -13.09
C GLU A 30 23.36 -35.10 -12.79
N ILE A 31 22.67 -36.02 -12.10
CA ILE A 31 21.26 -35.87 -11.73
C ILE A 31 21.07 -34.73 -10.73
N THR A 32 21.90 -34.70 -9.68
CA THR A 32 21.86 -33.63 -8.67
C THR A 32 22.16 -32.26 -9.28
N ARG A 33 23.09 -32.16 -10.24
CA ARG A 33 23.39 -30.92 -10.98
C ARG A 33 22.25 -30.42 -11.87
N ARG A 34 21.58 -31.31 -12.59
CA ARG A 34 20.44 -30.91 -13.44
C ARG A 34 19.28 -30.40 -12.59
N LEU A 35 19.06 -31.02 -11.42
CA LEU A 35 18.04 -30.60 -10.47
C LEU A 35 18.35 -29.20 -9.89
N THR A 36 19.61 -28.94 -9.50
CA THR A 36 20.02 -27.62 -8.97
C THR A 36 19.86 -26.51 -10.00
N VAL A 37 20.22 -26.75 -11.26
CA VAL A 37 20.03 -25.77 -12.34
C VAL A 37 18.55 -25.47 -12.56
N LEU A 38 17.68 -26.49 -12.49
CA LEU A 38 16.23 -26.32 -12.62
C LEU A 38 15.66 -25.43 -11.50
N PHE A 39 16.06 -25.67 -10.25
CA PHE A 39 15.66 -24.83 -9.11
C PHE A 39 16.18 -23.40 -9.23
N VAL A 40 17.40 -23.20 -9.70
CA VAL A 40 17.97 -21.86 -9.94
C VAL A 40 17.19 -21.12 -11.02
N VAL A 41 16.86 -21.77 -12.15
CA VAL A 41 16.07 -21.16 -13.21
C VAL A 41 14.67 -20.81 -12.72
N LEU A 42 14.02 -21.70 -11.96
CA LEU A 42 12.71 -21.42 -11.36
C LEU A 42 12.77 -20.22 -10.41
N ALA A 43 13.79 -20.15 -9.55
CA ALA A 43 13.97 -19.02 -8.63
C ALA A 43 14.17 -17.69 -9.36
N VAL A 44 14.95 -17.68 -10.45
CA VAL A 44 15.14 -16.48 -11.29
C VAL A 44 13.84 -16.06 -11.97
N VAL A 45 13.03 -17.01 -12.46
CA VAL A 45 11.72 -16.71 -13.07
C VAL A 45 10.76 -16.10 -12.02
N VAL A 46 10.65 -16.71 -10.84
CA VAL A 46 9.81 -16.19 -9.75
C VAL A 46 10.26 -14.79 -9.32
N GLN A 47 11.58 -14.55 -9.21
CA GLN A 47 12.13 -13.23 -8.91
C GLN A 47 11.86 -12.22 -10.02
N SER A 48 11.94 -12.61 -11.29
CA SER A 48 11.62 -11.72 -12.41
C SER A 48 10.16 -11.28 -12.38
N LEU A 49 9.23 -12.20 -12.09
CA LEU A 49 7.80 -11.87 -11.98
C LEU A 49 7.51 -10.94 -10.79
N ALA A 50 8.19 -11.10 -9.66
CA ALA A 50 8.05 -10.22 -8.50
C ALA A 50 8.59 -8.80 -8.74
N VAL A 51 9.57 -8.63 -9.64
CA VAL A 51 10.19 -7.33 -9.93
C VAL A 51 9.44 -6.56 -11.04
N PHE A 52 8.82 -7.26 -12.00
CA PHE A 52 8.31 -6.63 -13.23
C PHE A 52 6.79 -6.38 -13.27
N SER A 53 6.03 -6.74 -12.24
CA SER A 53 4.58 -6.51 -12.25
C SER A 53 4.04 -6.25 -10.85
N PRO A 54 4.08 -4.99 -10.35
CA PRO A 54 3.16 -4.61 -9.30
C PRO A 54 1.74 -4.86 -9.86
N PRO A 55 0.89 -5.66 -9.20
CA PRO A 55 -0.52 -5.71 -9.59
C PRO A 55 -1.09 -4.28 -9.55
N GLU A 56 -2.01 -3.92 -10.43
CA GLU A 56 -2.50 -2.53 -10.56
C GLU A 56 -3.01 -1.93 -9.23
N SER A 57 -3.47 -2.77 -8.30
CA SER A 57 -3.84 -2.37 -6.93
C SER A 57 -2.68 -2.12 -5.97
N ALA A 58 -1.49 -2.66 -6.23
CA ALA A 58 -0.30 -2.34 -5.46
C ALA A 58 0.07 -0.86 -5.59
N ASN A 59 -0.56 -0.10 -6.49
CA ASN A 59 -0.43 1.36 -6.58
C ASN A 59 -1.73 2.11 -6.22
N ALA A 60 -2.70 1.48 -5.54
CA ALA A 60 -3.93 2.15 -5.13
C ALA A 60 -3.62 3.42 -4.34
N SER A 61 -4.03 4.56 -4.90
CA SER A 61 -3.90 5.88 -4.30
C SER A 61 -5.13 6.19 -3.45
N SER A 62 -4.93 6.84 -2.31
CA SER A 62 -6.06 7.25 -1.51
C SER A 62 -6.79 8.40 -2.21
N GLU A 63 -8.13 8.39 -2.16
CA GLU A 63 -8.92 9.54 -2.64
C GLU A 63 -8.72 10.80 -1.77
N GLN A 64 -8.16 10.62 -0.58
CA GLN A 64 -7.81 11.71 0.34
C GLN A 64 -6.56 12.47 -0.07
N ASP A 65 -5.72 11.85 -0.92
CA ASP A 65 -4.45 12.42 -1.35
C ASP A 65 -4.67 13.73 -2.10
N LEU A 66 -3.97 14.81 -1.73
CA LEU A 66 -4.01 16.06 -2.49
C LEU A 66 -3.54 15.85 -3.93
N ILE A 67 -2.54 15.00 -4.14
CA ILE A 67 -2.17 14.44 -5.44
C ILE A 67 -2.36 12.93 -5.36
N ARG A 68 -3.30 12.37 -6.12
CA ARG A 68 -3.57 10.92 -6.12
C ARG A 68 -2.29 10.13 -6.36
N GLY A 69 -1.90 9.31 -5.38
CA GLY A 69 -0.72 8.45 -5.44
C GLY A 69 0.59 9.17 -5.09
N GLY A 70 0.47 10.44 -4.68
CA GLY A 70 1.57 11.25 -4.21
C GLY A 70 2.53 11.69 -5.29
N VAL A 71 3.78 11.84 -4.88
CA VAL A 71 4.87 12.35 -5.71
C VAL A 71 6.11 11.46 -5.57
N GLN A 72 6.89 11.36 -6.64
CA GLN A 72 8.03 10.44 -6.69
C GLN A 72 9.27 10.98 -5.99
N ASN A 73 9.55 12.26 -6.15
CA ASN A 73 10.69 12.99 -5.60
C ASN A 73 10.37 14.49 -5.49
N ILE A 74 11.33 15.29 -5.01
CA ILE A 74 11.13 16.73 -4.82
C ILE A 74 10.95 17.45 -6.17
N GLU A 75 11.58 16.96 -7.23
CA GLU A 75 11.46 17.53 -8.57
C GLU A 75 10.05 17.34 -9.15
N ASP A 76 9.44 16.17 -8.97
CA ASP A 76 8.05 15.89 -9.33
C ASP A 76 7.07 16.73 -8.51
N LEU A 77 7.34 16.89 -7.20
CA LEU A 77 6.55 17.79 -6.34
C LEU A 77 6.59 19.24 -6.86
N LEU A 78 7.78 19.76 -7.16
CA LEU A 78 7.95 21.13 -7.66
C LEU A 78 7.31 21.31 -9.03
N LEU A 79 7.41 20.33 -9.92
CA LEU A 79 6.74 20.35 -11.23
C LEU A 79 5.22 20.46 -11.07
N ARG A 80 4.62 19.66 -10.19
CA ARG A 80 3.17 19.67 -9.92
C ARG A 80 2.72 20.96 -9.25
N TYR A 81 3.52 21.46 -8.32
CA TYR A 81 3.31 22.77 -7.69
C TYR A 81 3.34 23.88 -8.74
N ASP A 82 4.37 23.93 -9.59
CA ASP A 82 4.51 24.97 -10.60
C ASP A 82 3.38 24.95 -11.64
N ASN A 83 2.91 23.76 -12.00
CA ASN A 83 1.74 23.56 -12.87
C ASN A 83 0.40 23.73 -12.15
N ASN A 84 0.40 23.97 -10.84
CA ASN A 84 -0.77 24.00 -9.96
C ASN A 84 -1.73 22.80 -10.16
N SER A 85 -1.15 21.59 -10.29
CA SER A 85 -1.94 20.36 -10.46
C SER A 85 -2.83 20.14 -9.24
N ASP A 86 -4.13 19.89 -9.44
CA ASP A 86 -5.13 19.73 -8.37
C ASP A 86 -5.17 20.88 -7.35
N ASP A 87 -4.87 22.11 -7.82
CA ASP A 87 -4.80 23.33 -7.02
C ASP A 87 -3.68 23.33 -5.94
N LEU A 88 -2.66 22.48 -6.09
CA LEU A 88 -1.60 22.28 -5.09
C LEU A 88 -0.90 23.57 -4.67
N LYS A 89 -0.55 24.43 -5.64
CA LYS A 89 0.11 25.71 -5.35
C LYS A 89 -0.83 26.68 -4.65
N ASP A 90 -2.09 26.72 -5.03
CA ASP A 90 -3.08 27.57 -4.38
C ASP A 90 -3.30 27.16 -2.92
N ILE A 91 -3.41 25.84 -2.66
CA ILE A 91 -3.56 25.27 -1.31
C ILE A 91 -2.35 25.63 -0.43
N TYR A 92 -1.13 25.38 -0.93
CA TYR A 92 0.10 25.66 -0.18
C TYR A 92 0.31 27.15 0.06
N THR A 93 -0.04 27.99 -0.92
CA THR A 93 0.01 29.44 -0.79
C THR A 93 -0.97 29.93 0.27
N ALA A 94 -2.19 29.39 0.30
CA ALA A 94 -3.15 29.69 1.37
C ALA A 94 -2.61 29.29 2.75
N ALA A 95 -1.90 28.18 2.82
CA ALA A 95 -1.22 27.72 4.03
C ALA A 95 0.09 28.48 4.35
N GLY A 96 0.45 29.53 3.61
CA GLY A 96 1.65 30.35 3.87
C GLY A 96 2.98 29.65 3.53
N ILE A 97 2.95 28.60 2.71
CA ILE A 97 4.15 27.85 2.29
C ILE A 97 4.59 28.32 0.92
N THR A 98 5.84 28.79 0.84
CA THR A 98 6.42 29.30 -0.41
C THR A 98 7.22 28.22 -1.14
N ARG A 99 7.38 28.38 -2.45
CA ARG A 99 8.19 27.47 -3.28
C ARG A 99 9.64 27.36 -2.78
N ASP A 100 10.26 28.47 -2.39
CA ASP A 100 11.64 28.48 -1.91
C ASP A 100 11.80 27.71 -0.60
N GLU A 101 10.80 27.76 0.28
CA GLU A 101 10.77 26.96 1.51
C GLU A 101 10.62 25.46 1.21
N ILE A 102 9.87 25.09 0.17
CA ILE A 102 9.78 23.70 -0.31
C ILE A 102 11.13 23.23 -0.85
N VAL A 103 11.82 24.06 -1.64
CA VAL A 103 13.17 23.73 -2.17
C VAL A 103 14.18 23.58 -1.03
N ALA A 104 14.07 24.39 0.03
CA ALA A 104 14.95 24.35 1.20
C ALA A 104 14.64 23.22 2.18
N SER A 105 13.55 22.48 1.98
CA SER A 105 13.18 21.34 2.83
C SER A 105 14.16 20.17 2.68
N HIS A 106 14.16 19.28 3.67
CA HIS A 106 14.99 18.07 3.65
C HIS A 106 14.13 16.81 3.76
N TYR A 107 14.58 15.73 3.13
CA TYR A 107 13.86 14.46 3.13
C TYR A 107 14.05 13.71 4.46
N SER A 108 12.93 13.32 5.07
CA SER A 108 12.86 12.59 6.33
C SER A 108 11.51 11.86 6.42
N SER A 109 10.95 11.70 7.61
CA SER A 109 9.65 11.09 7.83
C SER A 109 8.91 11.71 9.02
N VAL A 110 7.58 11.65 9.00
CA VAL A 110 6.69 12.15 10.05
C VAL A 110 5.83 11.03 10.61
N SER A 111 5.52 11.06 11.90
CA SER A 111 4.72 10.01 12.52
C SER A 111 3.51 10.58 13.28
N ALA A 112 2.48 9.75 13.46
CA ALA A 112 1.26 10.12 14.18
C ALA A 112 1.49 10.50 15.66
N GLN A 113 2.65 10.15 16.24
CA GLN A 113 3.02 10.54 17.61
C GLN A 113 3.24 12.05 17.78
N ASP A 114 3.52 12.78 16.71
CA ASP A 114 4.04 14.15 16.78
C ASP A 114 2.95 15.23 16.89
N ASN A 115 1.69 14.86 17.20
CA ASN A 115 0.52 15.74 17.20
C ASN A 115 0.44 16.59 15.92
N ILE A 116 0.37 15.91 14.78
CA ILE A 116 0.39 16.52 13.44
C ILE A 116 -1.03 16.49 12.85
N TYR A 117 -1.41 17.58 12.19
CA TYR A 117 -2.55 17.62 11.27
C TYR A 117 -2.06 17.40 9.85
N LEU A 118 -2.79 16.59 9.08
CA LEU A 118 -2.53 16.35 7.67
C LEU A 118 -3.65 16.96 6.82
N MET A 119 -3.27 17.69 5.78
CA MET A 119 -4.22 18.19 4.80
C MET A 119 -4.72 17.09 3.86
N SER A 120 -6.04 16.99 3.70
CA SER A 120 -6.71 16.05 2.80
C SER A 120 -7.71 16.76 1.89
N ARG A 121 -8.16 16.05 0.84
CA ARG A 121 -9.20 16.56 -0.07
C ARG A 121 -10.56 16.66 0.61
N TYR A 122 -10.90 15.72 1.49
CA TYR A 122 -12.25 15.59 2.02
C TYR A 122 -12.26 15.39 3.53
N GLY A 123 -13.24 15.99 4.19
CA GLY A 123 -13.49 15.81 5.61
C GLY A 123 -14.11 14.46 5.86
N GLN A 124 -13.60 13.77 6.86
CA GLN A 124 -14.09 12.44 7.26
C GLN A 124 -14.44 12.42 8.75
N PHE A 125 -13.73 13.19 9.55
CA PHE A 125 -13.87 13.18 11.00
C PHE A 125 -14.82 14.28 11.48
N SER A 126 -14.82 14.53 12.79
CA SER A 126 -15.57 15.59 13.43
C SER A 126 -14.64 16.68 13.98
N SER A 127 -15.19 17.86 14.24
CA SER A 127 -14.48 18.89 14.99
C SER A 127 -14.08 18.46 16.39
N ASP A 128 -14.86 17.57 17.01
CA ASP A 128 -14.60 17.08 18.36
C ASP A 128 -13.31 16.24 18.36
N ASP A 129 -13.00 15.63 17.22
CA ASP A 129 -11.74 14.94 16.95
C ASP A 129 -10.65 15.88 16.40
N GLY A 130 -10.87 17.20 16.37
CA GLY A 130 -9.92 18.21 15.92
C GLY A 130 -9.87 18.44 14.40
N GLU A 131 -10.74 17.82 13.60
CA GLU A 131 -10.80 18.12 12.17
C GLU A 131 -11.39 19.51 11.92
N VAL A 132 -10.74 20.27 11.04
CA VAL A 132 -11.20 21.59 10.62
C VAL A 132 -11.15 21.70 9.11
N SER A 133 -12.13 22.37 8.51
CA SER A 133 -12.07 22.75 7.09
C SER A 133 -11.62 24.19 6.91
N PHE A 134 -10.93 24.44 5.81
CA PHE A 134 -10.51 25.78 5.41
C PHE A 134 -10.83 26.04 3.95
N THR A 135 -11.10 27.30 3.64
CA THR A 135 -11.39 27.76 2.30
C THR A 135 -10.14 28.39 1.69
N TYR A 136 -9.87 28.11 0.42
CA TYR A 136 -8.80 28.74 -0.34
C TYR A 136 -9.29 29.21 -1.71
N LYS A 137 -8.63 30.24 -2.24
CA LYS A 137 -8.94 30.81 -3.55
C LYS A 137 -8.21 30.02 -4.63
N ARG A 138 -8.93 29.72 -5.72
CA ARG A 138 -8.37 29.00 -6.85
C ARG A 138 -7.89 29.99 -7.90
N SER A 139 -6.70 29.77 -8.44
CA SER A 139 -6.18 30.50 -9.60
C SER A 139 -7.05 30.32 -10.86
N ALA A 140 -7.76 29.20 -10.96
CA ALA A 140 -8.78 28.95 -11.98
C ALA A 140 -10.08 29.76 -11.79
N GLY A 141 -10.20 30.49 -10.67
CA GLY A 141 -11.40 31.24 -10.28
C GLY A 141 -12.27 30.49 -9.27
N GLY A 142 -12.92 31.26 -8.40
CA GLY A 142 -13.75 30.73 -7.31
C GLY A 142 -12.94 30.28 -6.09
N GLU A 143 -13.63 29.54 -5.21
CA GLU A 143 -13.10 29.05 -3.95
C GLU A 143 -13.37 27.55 -3.82
N ALA A 144 -12.55 26.86 -3.04
CA ALA A 144 -12.76 25.46 -2.69
C ALA A 144 -12.30 25.20 -1.25
N ASN A 145 -12.74 24.05 -0.72
CA ASN A 145 -12.42 23.64 0.65
C ASN A 145 -11.40 22.51 0.67
N ARG A 146 -10.60 22.50 1.73
CA ARG A 146 -9.75 21.37 2.15
C ARG A 146 -9.90 21.18 3.65
N TYR A 147 -9.40 20.05 4.12
CA TYR A 147 -9.56 19.64 5.50
C TYR A 147 -8.20 19.39 6.13
N LEU A 148 -8.06 19.75 7.39
CA LEU A 148 -6.94 19.45 8.26
C LEU A 148 -7.45 18.51 9.33
N SER A 149 -6.94 17.29 9.36
CA SER A 149 -7.37 16.26 10.31
C SER A 149 -6.16 15.74 11.07
N PRO A 150 -6.27 15.40 12.36
CA PRO A 150 -5.15 14.78 13.08
C PRO A 150 -4.69 13.48 12.42
N LEU A 151 -3.40 13.43 12.11
CA LEU A 151 -2.75 12.30 11.44
C LEU A 151 -2.96 10.99 12.20
N ALA A 152 -3.02 11.05 13.54
CA ALA A 152 -3.29 9.90 14.39
C ALA A 152 -4.60 9.18 14.08
N LEU A 153 -5.65 9.90 13.65
CA LEU A 153 -6.94 9.30 13.31
C LEU A 153 -6.87 8.51 12.00
N SER A 154 -6.09 9.00 11.03
CA SER A 154 -5.84 8.30 9.76
C SER A 154 -4.90 7.10 9.90
N GLN A 155 -4.03 7.07 10.93
CA GLN A 155 -3.09 5.96 11.18
C GLN A 155 -3.61 4.91 12.16
N ALA A 156 -4.69 5.19 12.91
CA ALA A 156 -5.29 4.25 13.86
C ALA A 156 -5.81 2.95 13.21
N THR A 157 -5.84 2.90 11.88
CA THR A 157 -6.26 1.75 11.07
C THR A 157 -5.26 0.60 11.08
N THR A 158 -3.96 0.82 11.36
CA THR A 158 -2.96 -0.27 11.44
C THR A 158 -2.57 -0.56 12.89
N LYS A 159 -3.12 -1.65 13.44
CA LYS A 159 -3.07 -2.00 14.87
C LYS A 159 -1.70 -2.16 15.55
N ASN A 160 -0.54 -1.97 14.90
CA ASN A 160 0.74 -2.32 15.56
C ASN A 160 2.00 -1.53 15.19
N ASN A 161 1.96 -0.43 14.44
CA ASN A 161 3.10 0.48 14.34
C ASN A 161 2.56 1.81 13.84
N ALA A 162 2.74 2.91 14.58
CA ALA A 162 2.55 4.21 13.94
C ALA A 162 3.56 4.30 12.81
N GLN A 163 3.06 4.33 11.59
CA GLN A 163 3.89 4.25 10.44
C GLN A 163 4.47 5.63 10.20
N SER A 164 5.80 5.70 10.26
CA SER A 164 6.50 6.87 9.82
C SER A 164 6.28 7.06 8.32
N LEU A 165 5.68 8.19 7.93
CA LEU A 165 5.37 8.54 6.55
C LEU A 165 6.54 9.33 5.97
N PRO A 166 7.13 8.88 4.84
CA PRO A 166 8.19 9.64 4.18
C PRO A 166 7.70 11.03 3.77
N ALA A 167 8.48 12.07 4.05
CA ALA A 167 8.07 13.44 3.85
C ALA A 167 9.27 14.37 3.63
N TRP A 168 9.00 15.55 3.09
CA TRP A 168 9.96 16.66 3.07
C TRP A 168 9.63 17.65 4.17
N ILE A 169 10.56 17.85 5.11
CA ILE A 169 10.35 18.68 6.29
C ILE A 169 11.04 20.03 6.09
N GLY A 170 10.30 21.10 6.35
CA GLY A 170 10.77 22.48 6.22
C GLY A 170 10.26 23.37 7.35
N GLN A 171 10.70 24.63 7.30
CA GLN A 171 10.25 25.68 8.19
C GLN A 171 9.77 26.85 7.34
N SER A 172 8.50 27.24 7.52
CA SER A 172 7.94 28.44 6.93
C SER A 172 8.04 29.61 7.90
N LYS A 173 8.34 30.79 7.35
CA LYS A 173 8.32 32.04 8.14
C LYS A 173 6.90 32.44 8.56
N GLN A 174 5.89 32.06 7.77
CA GLN A 174 4.49 32.45 8.00
C GLN A 174 3.75 31.40 8.84
N SER A 175 4.09 30.12 8.66
CA SER A 175 3.28 29.00 9.16
C SER A 175 4.05 28.06 10.09
N GLY A 176 5.32 28.34 10.33
CA GLY A 176 6.15 27.55 11.23
C GLY A 176 6.56 26.20 10.61
N TRP A 177 6.65 25.17 11.44
CA TRP A 177 7.06 23.84 11.00
C TRP A 177 6.03 23.27 10.00
N PHE A 178 6.52 22.72 8.90
CA PHE A 178 5.69 21.98 7.97
C PHE A 178 6.41 20.73 7.44
N ALA A 179 5.63 19.78 6.96
CA ALA A 179 6.14 18.66 6.18
C ALA A 179 5.22 18.38 4.99
N ILE A 180 5.76 17.87 3.89
CA ILE A 180 4.98 17.46 2.72
C ILE A 180 5.09 15.95 2.60
N VAL A 181 3.97 15.27 2.84
CA VAL A 181 3.92 13.80 2.85
C VAL A 181 4.02 13.28 1.42
N LYS A 182 4.99 12.41 1.18
CA LYS A 182 5.32 11.92 -0.17
C LYS A 182 4.17 11.17 -0.83
N SER A 183 3.45 10.33 -0.07
CA SER A 183 2.40 9.45 -0.61
C SER A 183 1.13 10.19 -1.03
N SER A 184 0.92 11.43 -0.58
CA SER A 184 -0.31 12.18 -0.81
C SER A 184 -0.11 13.60 -1.34
N ALA A 185 1.12 14.12 -1.28
CA ALA A 185 1.43 15.55 -1.33
C ALA A 185 0.62 16.39 -0.31
N GLY A 186 0.09 15.75 0.73
CA GLY A 186 -0.60 16.44 1.82
C GLY A 186 0.38 17.26 2.65
N LEU A 187 0.03 18.51 2.93
CA LEU A 187 0.79 19.34 3.85
C LEU A 187 0.46 18.93 5.29
N ALA A 188 1.48 18.55 6.02
CA ALA A 188 1.46 18.24 7.43
C ALA A 188 1.95 19.44 8.25
N VAL A 189 1.21 19.78 9.30
CA VAL A 189 1.46 20.94 10.16
C VAL A 189 1.21 20.56 11.62
N ARG A 190 1.91 21.20 12.57
CA ARG A 190 1.68 20.96 14.01
C ARG A 190 0.56 21.80 14.59
N GLU A 191 0.32 22.94 13.97
CA GLU A 191 -0.72 23.89 14.33
C GLU A 191 -1.41 24.33 13.05
N VAL A 192 -2.68 24.72 13.15
CA VAL A 192 -3.41 25.29 12.03
C VAL A 192 -2.70 26.59 11.61
N PRO A 193 -2.20 26.70 10.36
CA PRO A 193 -1.48 27.89 9.92
C PRO A 193 -2.34 29.15 10.11
N PRO A 194 -1.77 30.24 10.64
CA PRO A 194 -2.52 31.46 10.93
C PRO A 194 -3.04 32.17 9.67
N THR A 195 -2.50 31.81 8.50
CA THR A 195 -2.93 32.32 7.20
C THR A 195 -4.24 31.68 6.72
N LEU A 196 -4.65 30.54 7.29
CA LEU A 196 -5.86 29.84 6.87
C LEU A 196 -7.11 30.47 7.48
N THR A 197 -8.14 30.63 6.65
CA THR A 197 -9.49 30.99 7.11
C THR A 197 -10.28 29.72 7.35
N ILE A 198 -10.45 29.37 8.63
CA ILE A 198 -11.17 28.16 9.05
C ILE A 198 -12.68 28.39 8.96
N ASN A 199 -13.39 27.40 8.43
CA ASN A 199 -14.84 27.44 8.33
C ASN A 199 -15.45 27.12 9.71
N PRO A 200 -16.32 28.00 10.26
CA PRO A 200 -16.83 27.87 11.62
C PRO A 200 -17.92 26.79 11.78
N ILE A 201 -18.33 26.12 10.70
CA ILE A 201 -19.46 25.17 10.66
C ILE A 201 -19.12 23.82 11.31
N ASP A 202 -17.84 23.48 11.42
CA ASP A 202 -17.43 22.12 11.78
C ASP A 202 -17.71 21.77 13.24
N THR A 203 -17.92 22.73 14.15
CA THR A 203 -18.11 22.53 15.62
C THR A 203 -19.54 22.28 16.10
N ALA A 204 -20.52 22.27 15.20
CA ALA A 204 -21.94 22.40 15.55
C ALA A 204 -22.77 21.12 15.34
N VAL A 205 -22.19 20.08 14.74
CA VAL A 205 -22.89 18.84 14.40
C VAL A 205 -22.11 17.64 14.90
N GLN A 206 -22.64 16.96 15.92
CA GLN A 206 -22.11 15.69 16.37
C GLN A 206 -22.51 14.59 15.39
N LYS A 207 -21.55 13.79 14.95
CA LYS A 207 -21.73 12.71 13.97
C LYS A 207 -21.48 11.35 14.60
N GLN A 208 -22.27 10.35 14.23
CA GLN A 208 -22.10 8.96 14.65
C GLN A 208 -22.32 8.02 13.46
N LEU A 209 -21.54 6.93 13.44
CA LEU A 209 -21.68 5.84 12.49
C LEU A 209 -21.87 4.51 13.24
N THR A 210 -22.92 3.78 12.88
CA THR A 210 -23.22 2.44 13.36
C THR A 210 -23.30 1.48 12.17
N ILE A 211 -22.75 0.27 12.33
CA ILE A 211 -22.77 -0.76 11.29
C ILE A 211 -23.36 -2.03 11.89
N THR A 212 -24.36 -2.60 11.22
CA THR A 212 -25.00 -3.85 11.61
C THR A 212 -24.85 -4.86 10.49
N ASN A 213 -24.36 -6.07 10.80
CA ASN A 213 -24.44 -7.19 9.86
C ASN A 213 -25.85 -7.77 9.95
N VAL A 214 -26.70 -7.42 8.98
CA VAL A 214 -28.11 -7.84 8.99
C VAL A 214 -28.28 -9.30 8.60
N SER A 215 -27.32 -9.88 7.86
CA SER A 215 -27.32 -11.31 7.51
C SER A 215 -27.02 -12.19 8.73
N GLN A 216 -26.12 -11.74 9.61
CA GLN A 216 -25.73 -12.46 10.82
C GLN A 216 -26.48 -12.00 12.09
N ASN A 217 -27.26 -10.91 12.01
CA ASN A 217 -27.92 -10.26 13.14
C ASN A 217 -26.94 -9.91 14.29
N SER A 218 -25.84 -9.26 13.94
CA SER A 218 -24.75 -8.89 14.86
C SER A 218 -24.23 -7.47 14.63
N ASP A 219 -23.46 -6.95 15.58
CA ASP A 219 -22.68 -5.72 15.38
C ASP A 219 -21.61 -5.99 14.30
N GLY A 220 -21.66 -5.21 13.21
CA GLY A 220 -20.78 -5.37 12.07
C GLY A 220 -19.30 -5.17 12.38
N THR A 221 -18.97 -4.52 13.49
CA THR A 221 -17.58 -4.26 13.89
C THR A 221 -16.96 -5.39 14.72
N THR A 222 -17.77 -6.36 15.15
CA THR A 222 -17.34 -7.38 16.13
C THR A 222 -17.09 -8.75 15.50
N THR A 223 -17.93 -9.16 14.56
CA THR A 223 -17.87 -10.45 13.88
C THR A 223 -17.37 -10.28 12.46
N LYS A 224 -16.53 -11.22 11.98
CA LYS A 224 -16.10 -11.20 10.58
C LYS A 224 -17.30 -11.31 9.65
N ALA A 225 -17.38 -10.40 8.68
CA ALA A 225 -18.36 -10.46 7.61
C ALA A 225 -17.97 -11.56 6.61
N LEU A 226 -18.96 -12.36 6.21
CA LEU A 226 -18.83 -13.47 5.29
C LEU A 226 -19.28 -13.05 3.88
N PRO A 227 -18.84 -13.74 2.81
CA PRO A 227 -19.35 -13.50 1.47
C PRO A 227 -20.89 -13.53 1.43
N ARG A 228 -21.50 -12.57 0.71
CA ARG A 228 -22.96 -12.34 0.61
C ARG A 228 -23.62 -11.78 1.87
N ASP A 229 -22.88 -11.46 2.91
CA ASP A 229 -23.44 -10.72 4.03
C ASP A 229 -23.87 -9.33 3.60
N LYS A 230 -25.01 -8.89 4.13
CA LYS A 230 -25.50 -7.53 3.99
C LYS A 230 -25.13 -6.74 5.22
N LEU A 231 -24.52 -5.59 5.00
CA LEU A 231 -24.12 -4.65 6.05
C LEU A 231 -24.97 -3.38 5.91
N SER A 232 -25.68 -3.04 6.97
CA SER A 232 -26.46 -1.81 7.08
C SER A 232 -25.66 -0.76 7.82
N TYR A 233 -25.46 0.38 7.19
CA TYR A 233 -24.72 1.53 7.73
C TYR A 233 -25.71 2.62 8.09
N GLN A 234 -25.66 3.09 9.33
CA GLN A 234 -26.53 4.15 9.84
C GLN A 234 -25.70 5.37 10.26
N LEU A 235 -25.90 6.47 9.55
CA LEU A 235 -25.29 7.77 9.80
C LEU A 235 -26.25 8.61 10.63
N GLN A 236 -25.79 9.12 11.77
CA GLN A 236 -26.57 10.02 12.62
C GLN A 236 -25.86 11.36 12.75
N ALA A 237 -26.61 12.45 12.60
CA ALA A 237 -26.11 13.80 12.83
C ALA A 237 -27.04 14.50 13.82
N THR A 238 -26.45 15.10 14.85
CA THR A 238 -27.16 15.82 15.92
C THR A 238 -26.69 17.25 15.97
N ASN A 239 -27.60 18.22 15.87
CA ASN A 239 -27.27 19.63 16.09
C ASN A 239 -27.08 19.90 17.59
N THR A 240 -25.86 20.25 17.99
CA THR A 240 -25.50 20.51 19.39
C THR A 240 -25.63 21.98 19.78
N THR A 241 -26.00 22.85 18.83
CA THR A 241 -26.11 24.28 19.04
C THR A 241 -27.52 24.71 19.45
N LYS A 242 -27.66 25.99 19.83
CA LYS A 242 -28.94 26.62 20.18
C LYS A 242 -29.68 27.24 18.98
N ALA A 243 -29.11 27.17 17.78
CA ALA A 243 -29.68 27.70 16.56
C ALA A 243 -29.85 26.58 15.52
N PRO A 244 -30.79 26.69 14.56
CA PRO A 244 -30.84 25.74 13.45
C PRO A 244 -29.54 25.75 12.64
N ILE A 245 -29.11 24.58 12.18
CA ILE A 245 -27.93 24.45 11.32
C ILE A 245 -28.23 23.61 10.08
N VAL A 246 -27.66 24.00 8.94
CA VAL A 246 -27.73 23.20 7.73
C VAL A 246 -26.60 22.16 7.76
N ALA A 247 -26.95 20.89 7.83
CA ALA A 247 -26.02 19.78 7.87
C ALA A 247 -26.00 19.01 6.54
N PRO A 248 -24.84 18.88 5.88
CA PRO A 248 -24.67 17.95 4.78
C PRO A 248 -24.51 16.52 5.31
N PHE A 249 -25.14 15.57 4.64
CA PHE A 249 -24.91 14.14 4.85
C PHE A 249 -24.15 13.60 3.64
N THR A 250 -22.87 13.29 3.85
CA THR A 250 -22.00 12.70 2.82
C THR A 250 -21.09 11.68 3.48
N ILE A 251 -20.92 10.53 2.85
CA ILE A 251 -19.94 9.50 3.23
C ILE A 251 -19.26 8.95 1.99
N ARG A 252 -17.98 8.63 2.13
CA ARG A 252 -17.18 8.05 1.07
C ARG A 252 -17.01 6.55 1.29
N LEU A 253 -17.13 5.80 0.21
CA LEU A 253 -17.18 4.34 0.23
C LEU A 253 -16.03 3.69 -0.54
N ALA A 254 -14.97 4.43 -0.90
CA ALA A 254 -13.90 3.93 -1.74
C ALA A 254 -13.33 2.59 -1.24
N ASP A 255 -12.92 2.54 0.02
CA ASP A 255 -12.43 1.35 0.71
C ASP A 255 -13.53 0.27 0.85
N THR A 256 -14.72 0.67 1.29
CA THR A 256 -15.85 -0.26 1.49
C THR A 256 -16.25 -0.99 0.20
N LEU A 257 -16.17 -0.32 -0.95
CA LEU A 257 -16.54 -0.87 -2.26
C LEU A 257 -15.47 -1.78 -2.87
N GLU A 258 -14.30 -1.91 -2.25
CA GLU A 258 -13.28 -2.87 -2.68
C GLU A 258 -13.75 -4.32 -2.54
N TYR A 259 -14.62 -4.58 -1.54
CA TYR A 259 -15.12 -5.92 -1.22
C TYR A 259 -16.64 -6.03 -1.27
N THR A 260 -17.34 -4.93 -1.49
CA THR A 260 -18.80 -4.89 -1.43
C THR A 260 -19.40 -4.27 -2.68
N THR A 261 -20.69 -4.54 -2.88
CA THR A 261 -21.52 -3.86 -3.86
C THR A 261 -22.58 -3.05 -3.14
N LEU A 262 -22.84 -1.83 -3.61
CA LEU A 262 -23.92 -1.02 -3.08
C LEU A 262 -25.27 -1.61 -3.51
N VAL A 263 -26.10 -1.97 -2.53
CA VAL A 263 -27.42 -2.59 -2.76
C VAL A 263 -28.54 -1.56 -2.63
N ASP A 264 -28.44 -0.71 -1.62
CA ASP A 264 -29.43 0.36 -1.38
C ASP A 264 -28.69 1.63 -0.94
N ALA A 265 -28.89 2.71 -1.67
CA ALA A 265 -28.31 4.02 -1.37
C ALA A 265 -29.14 4.81 -0.33
N GLY A 266 -30.34 4.34 0.04
CA GLY A 266 -31.20 4.98 1.02
C GLY A 266 -31.52 6.44 0.70
N ALA A 267 -31.87 6.71 -0.56
CA ALA A 267 -32.12 8.03 -1.14
C ALA A 267 -30.89 8.95 -1.31
N ALA A 268 -29.66 8.46 -1.08
CA ALA A 268 -28.47 9.17 -1.54
C ALA A 268 -28.32 9.09 -3.07
N THR A 269 -27.63 10.08 -3.61
CA THR A 269 -27.01 10.00 -4.94
C THR A 269 -25.61 9.42 -4.80
N PHE A 270 -25.29 8.39 -5.59
CA PHE A 270 -23.96 7.80 -5.65
C PHE A 270 -23.16 8.41 -6.81
N ASP A 271 -22.01 8.99 -6.48
CA ASP A 271 -21.02 9.47 -7.45
C ASP A 271 -19.98 8.38 -7.70
N LYS A 272 -19.85 7.96 -8.97
CA LYS A 272 -18.92 6.88 -9.37
C LYS A 272 -17.46 7.32 -9.42
N ASP A 273 -17.19 8.61 -9.61
CA ASP A 273 -15.83 9.13 -9.74
C ASP A 273 -15.22 9.38 -8.36
N THR A 274 -16.06 9.85 -7.43
CA THR A 274 -15.67 10.15 -6.06
C THR A 274 -16.08 9.08 -5.06
N HIS A 275 -16.79 8.02 -5.46
CA HIS A 275 -17.30 6.96 -4.59
C HIS A 275 -18.07 7.48 -3.36
N ALA A 276 -18.71 8.63 -3.49
CA ALA A 276 -19.42 9.29 -2.40
C ALA A 276 -20.93 9.04 -2.50
N LEU A 277 -21.56 8.74 -1.36
CA LEU A 277 -23.00 8.87 -1.19
C LEU A 277 -23.32 10.24 -0.60
N THR A 278 -24.17 10.99 -1.28
CA THR A 278 -24.61 12.32 -0.86
C THR A 278 -26.13 12.38 -0.77
N TRP A 279 -26.63 12.82 0.38
CA TRP A 279 -28.05 13.13 0.58
C TRP A 279 -28.29 14.64 0.44
N PRO A 280 -29.53 15.06 0.15
CA PRO A 280 -29.91 16.47 0.22
C PRO A 280 -29.58 17.07 1.59
N THR A 281 -29.12 18.33 1.59
CA THR A 281 -28.86 19.06 2.83
C THR A 281 -30.14 19.24 3.62
N VAL A 282 -30.03 19.18 4.95
CA VAL A 282 -31.17 19.36 5.85
C VAL A 282 -30.88 20.41 6.89
N SER A 283 -31.92 21.17 7.25
CA SER A 283 -31.86 22.08 8.40
C SER A 283 -32.23 21.31 9.65
N LEU A 284 -31.27 21.11 10.54
CA LEU A 284 -31.46 20.50 11.86
C LEU A 284 -31.82 21.59 12.87
N ALA A 285 -32.97 21.47 13.53
CA ALA A 285 -33.32 22.30 14.66
C ALA A 285 -32.37 22.07 15.86
N PRO A 286 -32.30 22.98 16.85
CA PRO A 286 -31.49 22.79 18.05
C PRO A 286 -31.79 21.46 18.75
N GLY A 287 -30.77 20.62 18.96
CA GLY A 287 -30.92 19.30 19.57
C GLY A 287 -31.55 18.23 18.67
N GLU A 288 -31.90 18.54 17.42
CA GLU A 288 -32.47 17.56 16.49
C GLU A 288 -31.41 16.58 16.02
N THR A 289 -31.77 15.29 16.04
CA THR A 289 -31.00 14.21 15.44
C THR A 289 -31.72 13.69 14.20
N GLN A 290 -31.00 13.61 13.08
CA GLN A 290 -31.47 12.93 11.89
C GLN A 290 -30.57 11.75 11.51
N THR A 291 -31.19 10.74 10.90
CA THR A 291 -30.55 9.50 10.48
C THR A 291 -30.63 9.31 8.96
N ARG A 292 -29.57 8.80 8.35
CA ARG A 292 -29.57 8.20 7.01
C ARG A 292 -29.02 6.79 7.06
N THR A 293 -29.52 5.92 6.21
CA THR A 293 -29.13 4.51 6.16
C THR A 293 -28.79 4.13 4.73
N PHE A 294 -27.77 3.31 4.53
CA PHE A 294 -27.51 2.64 3.26
C PHE A 294 -27.09 1.19 3.50
N VAL A 295 -27.19 0.33 2.49
CA VAL A 295 -26.88 -1.10 2.58
C VAL A 295 -25.92 -1.50 1.48
N VAL A 296 -24.88 -2.24 1.87
CA VAL A 296 -23.95 -2.90 0.95
C VAL A 296 -24.00 -4.41 1.16
N GLU A 297 -23.62 -5.17 0.14
CA GLU A 297 -23.49 -6.63 0.19
C GLU A 297 -22.07 -7.04 -0.15
N LEU A 298 -21.46 -7.89 0.68
CA LEU A 298 -20.15 -8.47 0.41
C LEU A 298 -20.20 -9.32 -0.86
N MET A 299 -19.19 -9.16 -1.71
CA MET A 299 -19.09 -9.93 -2.94
C MET A 299 -19.02 -11.44 -2.66
N THR A 300 -19.56 -12.24 -3.59
CA THR A 300 -19.53 -13.72 -3.51
C THR A 300 -18.12 -14.27 -3.62
N THR A 301 -17.30 -13.65 -4.48
CA THR A 301 -15.88 -13.94 -4.66
C THR A 301 -15.08 -12.70 -4.28
N LEU A 302 -14.49 -12.73 -3.08
CA LEU A 302 -13.70 -11.61 -2.58
C LEU A 302 -12.41 -11.45 -3.41
N PRO A 303 -12.06 -10.21 -3.83
CA PRO A 303 -10.83 -9.98 -4.57
C PRO A 303 -9.59 -10.43 -3.80
N THR A 304 -8.69 -11.15 -4.48
CA THR A 304 -7.36 -11.49 -3.95
C THR A 304 -6.30 -10.43 -4.29
N THR A 305 -6.77 -9.25 -4.69
CA THR A 305 -6.03 -8.07 -5.12
C THR A 305 -5.05 -7.57 -4.06
N ALA A 306 -3.73 -7.59 -4.30
CA ALA A 306 -2.71 -7.24 -3.29
C ALA A 306 -2.96 -5.88 -2.62
N THR A 307 -2.63 -5.79 -1.34
CA THR A 307 -2.75 -4.55 -0.54
C THR A 307 -2.02 -3.40 -1.21
N GLY A 308 -2.62 -2.21 -1.16
CA GLY A 308 -2.04 -1.02 -1.76
C GLY A 308 -0.71 -0.63 -1.12
N LYS A 309 0.27 -0.25 -1.95
CA LYS A 309 1.57 0.26 -1.47
C LYS A 309 1.48 1.71 -1.02
N SER A 310 0.67 2.52 -1.73
CA SER A 310 0.48 3.94 -1.43
C SER A 310 -0.61 4.14 -0.38
N ASP A 311 -1.73 3.41 -0.51
CA ASP A 311 -2.76 3.28 0.52
C ASP A 311 -2.75 1.87 1.11
N LYS A 312 -2.27 1.73 2.35
CA LYS A 312 -2.17 0.42 3.01
C LYS A 312 -3.49 -0.09 3.58
N ALA A 313 -4.53 0.75 3.66
CA ALA A 313 -5.87 0.29 4.00
C ALA A 313 -6.53 -0.39 2.78
N SER A 314 -6.11 -0.02 1.57
CA SER A 314 -6.65 -0.62 0.35
C SER A 314 -6.33 -2.11 0.24
N PHE A 315 -7.36 -2.91 0.07
CA PHE A 315 -7.40 -4.36 -0.01
C PHE A 315 -6.71 -5.08 1.18
N ASP A 316 -6.96 -4.60 2.40
CA ASP A 316 -6.42 -5.15 3.65
C ASP A 316 -7.35 -6.12 4.41
N CYS A 317 -8.49 -6.48 3.79
CA CYS A 317 -9.55 -7.31 4.37
C CYS A 317 -10.30 -6.69 5.56
N ILE A 318 -10.30 -5.36 5.65
CA ILE A 318 -11.08 -4.57 6.59
C ILE A 318 -11.87 -3.55 5.77
N LEU A 319 -13.17 -3.42 6.06
CA LEU A 319 -13.95 -2.30 5.51
C LEU A 319 -13.87 -1.14 6.49
N SER A 320 -13.18 -0.08 6.12
CA SER A 320 -13.13 1.18 6.86
C SER A 320 -14.16 2.15 6.30
N SER A 321 -14.98 2.71 7.18
CA SER A 321 -15.91 3.79 6.83
C SER A 321 -15.89 4.85 7.91
N THR A 322 -15.78 6.11 7.49
CA THR A 322 -15.68 7.24 8.42
C THR A 322 -16.80 8.25 8.17
N TYR A 323 -17.57 8.52 9.23
CA TYR A 323 -18.52 9.62 9.27
C TYR A 323 -18.54 10.21 10.68
N GLY A 324 -17.71 11.23 10.90
CA GLY A 324 -17.40 11.73 12.24
C GLY A 324 -16.46 10.79 12.99
N VAL A 325 -16.86 9.53 13.11
CA VAL A 325 -16.10 8.46 13.75
C VAL A 325 -15.78 7.37 12.72
N ASN A 326 -14.56 6.82 12.78
CA ASN A 326 -14.18 5.66 11.98
C ASN A 326 -14.76 4.37 12.54
N ARG A 327 -15.26 3.51 11.66
CA ARG A 327 -15.74 2.16 11.97
C ARG A 327 -15.11 1.17 11.00
N GLN A 328 -14.70 0.03 11.55
CA GLN A 328 -14.03 -1.02 10.81
C GLN A 328 -14.81 -2.32 10.91
N VAL A 329 -15.02 -2.99 9.78
CA VAL A 329 -15.65 -4.30 9.69
C VAL A 329 -14.60 -5.31 9.21
N PRO A 330 -14.21 -6.29 10.03
CA PRO A 330 -13.29 -7.32 9.57
C PRO A 330 -13.98 -8.25 8.56
N VAL A 331 -13.29 -8.61 7.48
CA VAL A 331 -13.83 -9.49 6.42
C VAL A 331 -13.15 -10.87 6.47
N ASP A 332 -13.91 -11.94 6.22
CA ASP A 332 -13.36 -13.29 6.09
C ASP A 332 -12.77 -13.54 4.69
N CYS A 333 -11.56 -13.01 4.48
CA CYS A 333 -10.84 -13.16 3.22
C CYS A 333 -10.29 -14.58 2.96
N PRO A 334 -10.09 -14.97 1.69
CA PRO A 334 -9.46 -16.25 1.33
C PRO A 334 -8.04 -16.42 1.89
N ALA A 335 -7.66 -17.66 2.21
CA ALA A 335 -6.36 -17.99 2.81
C ALA A 335 -5.13 -17.51 2.02
N ILE A 336 -5.21 -17.38 0.70
CA ILE A 336 -4.13 -16.87 -0.15
C ILE A 336 -3.75 -15.43 0.26
N LYS A 337 -4.71 -14.61 0.73
CA LYS A 337 -4.45 -13.25 1.22
C LYS A 337 -3.71 -13.21 2.55
N ALA A 338 -3.92 -14.21 3.41
CA ALA A 338 -3.18 -14.32 4.65
C ALA A 338 -1.68 -14.58 4.45
N ILE A 339 -1.26 -14.99 3.25
CA ILE A 339 0.17 -15.19 2.92
C ILE A 339 0.83 -13.86 2.57
N GLU A 340 0.09 -12.88 2.02
CA GLU A 340 0.65 -11.55 1.70
C GLU A 340 1.17 -10.83 2.94
N SER A 341 0.47 -10.93 4.07
CA SER A 341 0.91 -10.36 5.35
C SER A 341 2.21 -10.98 5.88
N VAL A 342 2.45 -12.26 5.58
CA VAL A 342 3.70 -12.95 5.94
C VAL A 342 4.84 -12.56 4.99
N THR A 343 4.53 -12.25 3.73
CA THR A 343 5.53 -11.79 2.76
C THR A 343 5.90 -10.31 2.90
N SER A 344 5.02 -9.46 3.45
CA SER A 344 5.35 -8.08 3.80
C SER A 344 6.23 -7.98 5.07
N GLU A 345 6.34 -9.07 5.84
CA GLU A 345 7.34 -9.25 6.91
C GLU A 345 8.66 -9.87 6.43
N LEU A 346 8.74 -10.36 5.20
CA LEU A 346 10.04 -10.68 4.63
C LEU A 346 10.81 -9.37 4.50
N PRO A 347 12.04 -9.28 5.03
CA PRO A 347 12.82 -8.06 4.91
C PRO A 347 12.89 -7.71 3.43
N THR A 348 12.38 -6.53 3.07
CA THR A 348 12.48 -6.01 1.71
C THR A 348 13.96 -5.92 1.40
N THR A 349 14.52 -6.95 0.77
CA THR A 349 15.89 -6.95 0.33
C THR A 349 15.96 -5.91 -0.76
N GLY A 350 16.54 -4.75 -0.43
CA GLY A 350 16.67 -3.63 -1.36
C GLY A 350 17.29 -4.12 -2.67
N ILE A 351 17.07 -3.38 -3.75
CA ILE A 351 17.52 -3.72 -5.12
C ILE A 351 18.97 -4.24 -5.12
N PHE A 352 19.85 -3.63 -4.31
CA PHE A 352 21.23 -4.07 -4.12
C PHE A 352 21.36 -5.54 -3.67
N ILE A 353 20.62 -5.98 -2.66
CA ILE A 353 20.68 -7.36 -2.15
C ILE A 353 20.13 -8.34 -3.20
N ASN A 354 19.07 -7.97 -3.93
CA ASN A 354 18.53 -8.82 -5.00
C ASN A 354 19.51 -8.96 -6.18
N VAL A 355 20.22 -7.88 -6.53
CA VAL A 355 21.29 -7.91 -7.54
C VAL A 355 22.45 -8.77 -7.06
N VAL A 356 22.91 -8.61 -5.81
CA VAL A 356 23.99 -9.42 -5.22
C VAL A 356 23.60 -10.90 -5.20
N PHE A 357 22.39 -11.23 -4.74
CA PHE A 357 21.89 -12.59 -4.72
C PHE A 357 21.81 -13.18 -6.14
N SER A 358 21.29 -12.43 -7.11
CA SER A 358 21.23 -12.84 -8.51
C SER A 358 22.63 -13.09 -9.09
N VAL A 359 23.61 -12.25 -8.77
CA VAL A 359 25.01 -12.43 -9.17
C VAL A 359 25.61 -13.70 -8.56
N VAL A 360 25.37 -13.96 -7.28
CA VAL A 360 25.85 -15.18 -6.60
C VAL A 360 25.24 -16.44 -7.21
N VAL A 361 23.94 -16.42 -7.48
CA VAL A 361 23.22 -17.50 -8.14
C VAL A 361 23.76 -17.72 -9.56
N PHE A 362 23.98 -16.65 -10.31
CA PHE A 362 24.56 -16.71 -11.66
C PHE A 362 25.98 -17.28 -11.65
N ILE A 363 26.85 -16.82 -10.75
CA ILE A 363 28.22 -17.35 -10.59
C ILE A 363 28.19 -18.85 -10.28
N THR A 364 27.27 -19.26 -9.40
CA THR A 364 27.11 -20.66 -9.02
C THR A 364 26.63 -21.51 -10.19
N ALA A 365 25.67 -21.01 -10.98
CA ALA A 365 25.21 -21.67 -12.20
C ALA A 365 26.34 -21.79 -13.25
N VAL A 366 27.10 -20.72 -13.48
CA VAL A 366 28.24 -20.71 -14.41
C VAL A 366 29.33 -21.69 -13.95
N TYR A 367 29.63 -21.74 -12.66
CA TYR A 367 30.58 -22.70 -12.09
C TYR A 367 30.15 -24.15 -12.35
N PHE A 368 28.88 -24.49 -12.07
CA PHE A 368 28.37 -25.83 -12.32
C PHE A 368 28.32 -26.18 -13.81
N TYR A 369 28.00 -25.22 -14.67
CA TYR A 369 28.05 -25.39 -16.12
C TYR A 369 29.47 -25.67 -16.62
N ALA A 370 30.44 -24.83 -16.23
CA ALA A 370 31.85 -24.98 -16.59
C ALA A 370 32.42 -26.33 -16.10
N ARG A 371 32.14 -26.69 -14.85
CA ARG A 371 32.59 -27.96 -14.27
C ARG A 371 31.95 -29.17 -14.93
N THR A 372 30.70 -29.06 -15.41
CA THR A 372 30.04 -30.12 -16.18
C THR A 372 30.67 -30.28 -17.55
N ARG A 373 31.06 -29.18 -18.20
CA ARG A 373 31.77 -29.21 -19.49
C ARG A 373 33.16 -29.81 -19.36
N GLN A 374 33.89 -29.48 -18.29
CA GLN A 374 35.20 -30.06 -18.00
C GLN A 374 35.11 -31.59 -17.81
N MET A 375 34.16 -32.07 -17.00
CA MET A 375 33.94 -33.51 -16.81
C MET A 375 33.59 -34.23 -18.12
N LYS A 376 32.76 -33.63 -18.99
CA LYS A 376 32.48 -34.22 -20.31
C LYS A 376 33.73 -34.36 -21.17
N GLN A 377 34.64 -33.40 -21.12
CA GLN A 377 35.92 -33.48 -21.82
C GLN A 377 36.82 -34.58 -21.23
N GLU A 378 36.88 -34.69 -19.90
CA GLU A 378 37.65 -35.74 -19.21
C GLU A 378 37.12 -37.14 -19.60
N ILE A 379 35.80 -37.35 -19.60
CA ILE A 379 35.18 -38.61 -20.05
C ILE A 379 35.48 -38.91 -21.52
N ARG A 380 35.44 -37.89 -22.38
CA ARG A 380 35.72 -38.04 -23.81
C ARG A 380 37.16 -38.47 -24.07
N LEU A 381 38.12 -37.89 -23.33
CA LEU A 381 39.54 -38.25 -23.39
C LEU A 381 39.79 -39.69 -22.90
N ILE A 382 39.12 -40.11 -21.82
CA ILE A 382 39.19 -41.49 -21.33
C ILE A 382 38.71 -42.46 -22.42
N ARG A 383 37.51 -42.20 -22.98
CA ARG A 383 36.93 -43.07 -24.02
C ARG A 383 37.79 -43.12 -25.29
N HIS A 384 38.39 -41.99 -25.66
CA HIS A 384 39.32 -41.92 -26.79
C HIS A 384 40.58 -42.75 -26.53
N ASN A 385 41.26 -42.53 -25.40
CA ASN A 385 42.51 -43.23 -25.08
C ASN A 385 42.34 -44.75 -24.90
N ILE A 386 41.20 -45.19 -24.36
CA ILE A 386 40.83 -46.62 -24.28
C ILE A 386 40.62 -47.21 -25.68
N ASN A 387 39.95 -46.48 -26.58
CA ASN A 387 39.65 -46.98 -27.93
C ASN A 387 40.84 -46.92 -28.89
N THR A 388 41.84 -46.05 -28.65
CA THR A 388 43.03 -45.92 -29.50
C THR A 388 44.19 -46.81 -29.07
N GLY A 389 44.04 -47.62 -28.01
CA GLY A 389 45.07 -48.57 -27.58
C GLY A 389 46.37 -47.91 -27.07
N ILE A 390 46.30 -46.66 -26.60
CA ILE A 390 47.42 -45.94 -25.99
C ILE A 390 47.49 -46.26 -24.47
N ILE A 391 46.77 -47.28 -24.02
CA ILE A 391 46.72 -47.83 -22.66
C ILE A 391 46.88 -49.34 -22.76
#